data_AF-A0A9E1KPW1-F1
#
_entry.id   AF-A0A9E1KPW1-F1
#
_cell.length_a   1.000
_cell.length_b   1.000
_cell.length_c   1.000
_cell.angle_alpha   90.00
_cell.angle_beta   90.00
_cell.angle_gamma   90.00
#
_symmetry.space_group_name_H-M   'P 1'
#
loop_
_entity.id
_entity.type
_entity.pdbx_description
1 polymer ?
#
loop_
_entity_poly.entity_id
_entity_poly.type
_entity_poly.pdbx_seq_one_letter_code
_entity_poly.pdbx_strand_id
1 'polypeptide(L)'
;MVQQILPSTAAEDYAQQDDSRIEVPQTLELVPQPYNPLKNVYWGELHVHTTESMDAVVFGTTATIEDAYRFARGEPLLSPGGETMQLSRPLDFVAITDHAEGFGARTRCGEPGLTLFERANCWLMETPGYGAALFLRDRQTRGTLEPDPSQPAGEYRQR
;
A
#
# COMPACT_ATOMS: atom_id res chain seq x y z
N MET A 1 -23.13 21.28 14.41
CA MET A 1 -21.92 21.91 13.81
C MET A 1 -21.06 20.76 13.32
N VAL A 2 -20.70 20.71 12.04
CA VAL A 2 -19.92 19.57 11.50
C VAL A 2 -18.47 19.78 11.91
N GLN A 3 -17.90 18.82 12.64
CA GLN A 3 -16.48 18.85 13.03
C GLN A 3 -15.64 18.74 11.75
N GLN A 4 -14.77 19.72 11.51
CA GLN A 4 -13.84 19.68 10.39
C GLN A 4 -12.65 18.81 10.77
N ILE A 5 -12.33 17.80 9.95
CA ILE A 5 -11.15 16.95 10.15
C ILE A 5 -9.95 17.69 9.55
N LEU A 6 -9.07 18.21 10.42
CA LEU A 6 -7.87 18.97 10.05
C LEU A 6 -6.66 18.45 10.84
N PRO A 7 -5.41 18.62 10.35
CA PRO A 7 -4.22 18.23 11.11
C PRO A 7 -4.16 18.86 12.51
N SER A 8 -4.71 20.07 12.67
CA SER A 8 -4.77 20.77 13.96
C SER A 8 -5.79 20.17 14.94
N THR A 9 -6.78 19.39 14.46
CA THR A 9 -7.78 18.74 15.32
C THR A 9 -7.39 17.33 15.71
N ALA A 10 -6.35 16.76 15.10
CA ALA A 10 -5.95 15.36 15.29
C ALA A 10 -5.80 14.98 16.78
N ALA A 11 -5.20 15.83 17.61
CA ALA A 11 -5.04 15.53 19.04
C ALA A 11 -6.39 15.46 19.80
N GLU A 12 -7.36 16.30 19.43
CA GLU A 12 -8.70 16.27 20.00
C GLU A 12 -9.49 15.07 19.49
N ASP A 13 -9.34 14.74 18.21
CA ASP A 13 -9.95 13.57 17.58
C ASP A 13 -9.41 12.27 18.22
N TYR A 14 -8.09 12.16 18.44
CA TYR A 14 -7.47 11.05 19.17
C TYR A 14 -7.93 10.97 20.63
N ALA A 15 -8.16 12.09 21.30
CA ALA A 15 -8.67 12.10 22.67
C ALA A 15 -10.11 11.58 22.78
N GLN A 16 -10.87 11.57 21.68
CA GLN A 16 -12.22 11.01 21.59
C GLN A 16 -12.22 9.53 21.17
N GLN A 17 -11.07 8.98 20.77
CA GLN A 17 -10.94 7.59 20.35
C GLN A 17 -11.14 6.65 21.56
N ASP A 18 -12.09 5.72 21.44
CA ASP A 18 -12.42 4.73 22.46
C ASP A 18 -12.18 3.32 21.91
N ASP A 19 -10.93 2.87 22.02
CA ASP A 19 -10.49 1.56 21.52
C ASP A 19 -11.11 0.40 22.31
N SER A 20 -11.71 0.65 23.48
CA SER A 20 -12.37 -0.41 24.27
C SER A 20 -13.60 -1.00 23.58
N ARG A 21 -14.13 -0.31 22.55
CA ARG A 21 -15.25 -0.76 21.73
C ARG A 21 -14.85 -1.71 20.60
N ILE A 22 -13.54 -1.87 20.36
CA ILE A 22 -13.02 -2.72 19.30
C ILE A 22 -12.63 -4.07 19.92
N GLU A 23 -13.37 -5.12 19.54
CA GLU A 23 -12.98 -6.49 19.86
C GLU A 23 -11.84 -6.92 18.93
N VAL A 24 -10.62 -6.92 19.44
CA VAL A 24 -9.46 -7.43 18.71
C VAL A 24 -9.52 -8.96 18.69
N PRO A 25 -9.60 -9.60 17.51
CA PRO A 25 -9.63 -11.05 17.41
C PRO A 25 -8.31 -11.66 17.92
N GLN A 26 -8.40 -12.84 18.53
CA GLN A 26 -7.21 -13.59 18.93
C GLN A 26 -6.40 -14.01 17.70
N THR A 27 -5.08 -13.87 17.78
CA THR A 27 -4.17 -14.35 16.75
C THR A 27 -4.11 -15.88 16.78
N LEU A 28 -4.42 -16.48 15.64
CA LEU A 28 -4.33 -17.92 15.39
C LEU A 28 -3.04 -18.26 14.66
N GLU A 29 -2.42 -19.38 15.01
CA GLU A 29 -1.28 -19.89 14.23
C GLU A 29 -1.75 -20.48 12.89
N LEU A 30 -0.87 -20.45 11.89
CA LEU A 30 -1.11 -21.16 10.64
C LEU A 30 -1.08 -22.66 10.90
N VAL A 31 -2.19 -23.35 10.62
CA VAL A 31 -2.27 -24.81 10.71
C VAL A 31 -2.06 -25.40 9.31
N PRO A 32 -0.92 -26.07 9.04
CA PRO A 32 -0.69 -26.71 7.76
C PRO A 32 -1.74 -27.79 7.51
N GLN A 33 -2.43 -27.71 6.38
CA GLN A 33 -3.43 -28.70 6.00
C GLN A 33 -2.74 -29.85 5.23
N PRO A 34 -3.07 -31.12 5.53
CA PRO A 34 -2.57 -32.24 4.74
C PRO A 34 -3.09 -32.14 3.30
N TYR A 35 -2.44 -32.85 2.37
CA TYR A 35 -2.89 -32.92 0.99
C TYR A 35 -4.31 -33.50 0.90
N ASN A 36 -5.22 -32.74 0.28
CA ASN A 36 -6.56 -33.21 -0.07
C ASN A 36 -6.59 -33.63 -1.55
N PRO A 37 -7.01 -34.88 -1.88
CA PRO A 37 -7.17 -35.31 -3.27
C PRO A 37 -8.20 -34.49 -4.07
N LEU A 38 -9.10 -33.78 -3.39
CA LEU A 38 -10.05 -32.84 -3.99
C LEU A 38 -9.53 -31.38 -4.04
N LYS A 39 -8.24 -31.17 -3.78
CA LYS A 39 -7.53 -29.88 -3.64
C LYS A 39 -7.73 -29.21 -2.28
N ASN A 40 -6.71 -28.49 -1.85
CA ASN A 40 -6.73 -27.63 -0.66
C ASN A 40 -7.23 -26.23 -1.05
N VAL A 41 -7.94 -25.58 -0.14
CA VAL A 41 -8.26 -24.15 -0.24
C VAL A 41 -7.14 -23.36 0.44
N TYR A 42 -6.70 -22.28 -0.20
CA TYR A 42 -5.65 -21.40 0.29
C TYR A 42 -6.16 -19.95 0.27
N TRP A 43 -5.79 -19.19 1.28
CA TRP A 43 -6.10 -17.77 1.45
C TRP A 43 -4.81 -16.97 1.39
N GLY A 44 -4.78 -15.97 0.53
CA GLY A 44 -3.59 -15.17 0.35
C GLY A 44 -3.90 -13.86 -0.36
N GLU A 45 -2.91 -12.98 -0.34
CA GLU A 45 -2.95 -11.71 -1.06
C GLU A 45 -2.27 -11.83 -2.41
N LEU A 46 -2.84 -11.18 -3.42
CA LEU A 46 -2.38 -11.28 -4.81
C LEU A 46 -1.73 -10.00 -5.33
N HIS A 47 -1.84 -8.89 -4.57
CA HIS A 47 -1.39 -7.59 -5.05
C HIS A 47 -0.94 -6.70 -3.88
N VAL A 48 0.32 -6.85 -3.46
CA VAL A 48 0.92 -6.07 -2.37
C VAL A 48 2.10 -5.27 -2.90
N HIS A 49 2.16 -3.99 -2.54
CA HIS A 49 3.28 -3.11 -2.86
C HIS A 49 4.11 -2.82 -1.60
N THR A 50 5.38 -2.57 -1.79
CA THR A 50 6.41 -2.34 -0.76
C THR A 50 7.19 -1.08 -1.08
N THR A 51 8.23 -0.79 -0.31
CA THR A 51 9.18 0.31 -0.58
C THR A 51 9.92 0.20 -1.92
N GLU A 52 9.79 -0.92 -2.64
CA GLU A 52 10.35 -1.08 -3.98
C GLU A 52 9.47 -0.45 -5.08
N SER A 53 8.21 -0.12 -4.78
CA SER A 53 7.32 0.56 -5.71
C SER A 53 7.18 2.05 -5.40
N MET A 54 7.24 2.88 -6.46
CA MET A 54 7.11 4.33 -6.36
C MET A 54 5.79 4.75 -5.73
N ASP A 55 4.68 4.16 -6.17
CA ASP A 55 3.35 4.54 -5.70
C ASP A 55 3.21 4.31 -4.18
N ALA A 56 3.68 3.17 -3.68
CA ALA A 56 3.68 2.83 -2.27
C ALA A 56 4.49 3.84 -1.45
N VAL A 57 5.71 4.18 -1.89
CA VAL A 57 6.53 5.20 -1.21
C VAL A 57 5.85 6.57 -1.22
N VAL A 58 5.24 6.96 -2.34
CA VAL A 58 4.53 8.24 -2.46
C VAL A 58 3.34 8.32 -1.49
N PHE A 59 2.67 7.21 -1.21
CA PHE A 59 1.61 7.12 -0.21
C PHE A 59 2.10 6.85 1.23
N GLY A 60 3.41 6.86 1.46
CA GLY A 60 4.01 6.78 2.78
C GLY A 60 4.24 5.36 3.30
N THR A 61 4.15 4.34 2.44
CA THR A 61 4.53 2.97 2.82
C THR A 61 6.02 2.91 3.12
N THR A 62 6.35 2.39 4.31
CA THR A 62 7.73 2.15 4.75
C THR A 62 8.08 0.66 4.86
N ALA A 63 7.13 -0.24 4.59
CA ALA A 63 7.32 -1.68 4.72
C ALA A 63 8.16 -2.25 3.58
N THR A 64 9.23 -2.98 3.92
CA THR A 64 10.07 -3.69 2.94
C THR A 64 9.40 -4.98 2.47
N ILE A 65 10.04 -5.66 1.50
CA ILE A 65 9.65 -7.02 1.07
C ILE A 65 9.65 -8.00 2.25
N GLU A 66 10.67 -7.93 3.10
CA GLU A 66 10.79 -8.78 4.29
C GLU A 66 9.67 -8.47 5.30
N ASP A 67 9.35 -7.20 5.51
CA ASP A 67 8.25 -6.81 6.39
C ASP A 67 6.91 -7.32 5.87
N ALA A 68 6.63 -7.17 4.56
CA ALA A 68 5.42 -7.69 3.94
C ALA A 68 5.32 -9.22 4.09
N TYR A 69 6.43 -9.94 3.89
CA TYR A 69 6.47 -11.39 4.07
C TYR A 69 6.24 -11.80 5.54
N ARG A 70 6.91 -11.13 6.49
CA ARG A 70 6.74 -11.39 7.94
C ARG A 70 5.33 -11.10 8.40
N PHE A 71 4.74 -9.99 7.95
CA PHE A 71 3.36 -9.63 8.23
C PHE A 71 2.39 -10.68 7.67
N ALA A 72 2.60 -11.17 6.45
CA ALA A 72 1.81 -12.26 5.87
C ALA A 72 1.92 -13.56 6.69
N ARG A 73 3.07 -13.82 7.35
CA ARG A 73 3.25 -14.94 8.30
C ARG A 73 2.61 -14.69 9.68
N GLY A 74 1.95 -13.56 9.88
CA GLY A 74 1.25 -13.20 11.12
C GLY A 74 2.13 -12.47 12.14
N GLU A 75 3.33 -12.04 11.79
CA GLU A 75 4.14 -11.19 12.68
C GLU A 75 3.56 -9.76 12.73
N PRO A 76 3.65 -9.06 13.86
CA PRO A 76 3.17 -7.68 13.96
C PRO A 76 4.05 -6.72 13.14
N LEU A 77 3.41 -5.70 12.56
CA LEU A 77 4.02 -4.64 11.77
C LEU A 77 3.64 -3.28 12.35
N LEU A 78 4.62 -2.40 12.58
CA LEU A 78 4.35 -1.01 12.96
C LEU A 78 4.03 -0.20 11.69
N SER A 79 2.81 0.32 11.61
CA SER A 79 2.40 1.19 10.52
C SER A 79 3.10 2.57 10.60
N PRO A 80 3.23 3.29 9.49
CA PRO A 80 3.74 4.68 9.49
C PRO A 80 2.92 5.63 10.38
N GLY A 81 1.64 5.30 10.65
CA GLY A 81 0.76 6.04 11.56
C GLY A 81 1.02 5.78 13.05
N GLY A 82 1.95 4.88 13.40
CA GLY A 82 2.29 4.53 14.78
C GLY A 82 1.45 3.38 15.36
N GLU A 83 0.46 2.88 14.63
CA GLU A 83 -0.35 1.73 15.06
C GLU A 83 0.36 0.41 14.77
N THR A 84 0.27 -0.53 15.69
CA THR A 84 0.73 -1.91 15.46
C THR A 84 -0.38 -2.71 14.79
N MET A 85 -0.14 -3.14 13.56
CA MET A 85 -1.04 -3.98 12.78
C MET A 85 -0.61 -5.44 12.89
N GLN A 86 -1.57 -6.36 12.99
CA GLN A 86 -1.30 -7.80 12.94
C GLN A 86 -2.50 -8.53 12.31
N LEU A 87 -2.22 -9.52 11.47
CA LEU A 87 -3.26 -10.42 10.96
C LEU A 87 -3.74 -11.34 12.09
N SER A 88 -5.05 -11.52 12.23
CA SER A 88 -5.62 -12.49 13.16
C SER A 88 -5.30 -13.94 12.78
N ARG A 89 -4.90 -14.19 11.53
CA ARG A 89 -4.40 -15.47 11.04
C ARG A 89 -3.39 -15.23 9.92
N PRO A 90 -2.25 -15.95 9.89
CA PRO A 90 -1.32 -15.90 8.78
C PRO A 90 -1.96 -16.30 7.45
N LEU A 91 -1.47 -15.72 6.36
CA LEU A 91 -1.83 -16.11 5.00
C LEU A 91 -1.10 -17.38 4.59
N ASP A 92 -1.72 -18.15 3.70
CA ASP A 92 -1.07 -19.29 3.05
C ASP A 92 -0.04 -18.86 2.01
N PHE A 93 -0.27 -17.71 1.37
CA PHE A 93 0.67 -17.10 0.43
C PHE A 93 0.47 -15.58 0.36
N VAL A 94 1.49 -14.88 -0.15
CA VAL A 94 1.42 -13.47 -0.51
C VAL A 94 2.18 -13.27 -1.83
N ALA A 95 1.59 -12.53 -2.74
CA ALA A 95 2.25 -12.03 -3.94
C ALA A 95 2.62 -10.55 -3.73
N ILE A 96 3.92 -10.28 -3.76
CA ILE A 96 4.46 -8.92 -3.75
C ILE A 96 4.64 -8.51 -5.21
N THR A 97 3.90 -7.49 -5.64
CA THR A 97 3.69 -7.11 -7.04
C THR A 97 3.99 -5.63 -7.26
N ASP A 98 5.17 -5.20 -6.83
CA ASP A 98 5.65 -3.84 -7.05
C ASP A 98 5.69 -3.48 -8.55
N HIS A 99 5.53 -2.19 -8.86
CA HIS A 99 5.59 -1.70 -10.23
C HIS A 99 6.92 -2.04 -10.91
N ALA A 100 6.83 -2.61 -12.11
CA ALA A 100 8.02 -2.87 -12.93
C ALA A 100 8.59 -1.58 -13.53
N GLU A 101 7.74 -0.57 -13.72
CA GLU A 101 8.13 0.73 -14.25
C GLU A 101 9.11 1.43 -13.30
N GLY A 102 10.33 1.68 -13.78
CA GLY A 102 11.34 2.38 -12.99
C GLY A 102 12.09 1.48 -11.99
N PHE A 103 11.81 0.17 -11.92
CA PHE A 103 12.52 -0.76 -11.05
C PHE A 103 14.04 -0.70 -11.25
N GLY A 104 14.52 -0.69 -12.50
CA GLY A 104 15.95 -0.57 -12.81
C GLY A 104 16.58 0.78 -12.44
N ALA A 105 15.78 1.84 -12.29
CA ALA A 105 16.26 3.11 -11.76
C ALA A 105 16.24 3.11 -10.23
N ARG A 106 15.19 2.51 -9.63
CA ARG A 106 15.01 2.38 -8.18
C ARG A 106 16.10 1.54 -7.52
N THR A 107 16.46 0.39 -8.09
CA THR A 107 17.47 -0.51 -7.52
C THR A 107 18.88 0.09 -7.48
N ARG A 108 19.13 1.13 -8.28
CA ARG A 108 20.40 1.86 -8.29
C ARG A 108 20.45 3.01 -7.29
N CYS A 109 19.31 3.37 -6.69
CA CYS A 109 19.26 4.40 -5.67
C CYS A 109 19.99 3.91 -4.41
N GLY A 110 21.09 4.57 -4.08
CA GLY A 110 22.02 4.14 -3.03
C GLY A 110 23.40 3.70 -3.56
N GLU A 111 23.54 3.48 -4.87
CA GLU A 111 24.84 3.20 -5.48
C GLU A 111 25.74 4.45 -5.53
N PRO A 112 27.07 4.29 -5.37
CA PRO A 112 28.01 5.38 -5.65
C PRO A 112 28.06 5.68 -7.16
N GLY A 113 28.45 6.91 -7.52
CA GLY A 113 28.72 7.27 -8.92
C GLY A 113 27.51 7.60 -9.77
N LEU A 114 26.31 7.74 -9.19
CA LEU A 114 25.13 8.23 -9.90
C LEU A 114 25.39 9.61 -10.53
N THR A 115 24.80 9.84 -11.70
CA THR A 115 24.71 11.16 -12.33
C THR A 115 23.79 12.08 -11.52
N LEU A 116 23.83 13.38 -11.79
CA LEU A 116 22.90 14.32 -11.17
C LEU A 116 21.43 13.98 -11.51
N PHE A 117 21.17 13.53 -12.73
CA PHE A 117 19.83 13.16 -13.18
C PHE A 117 19.32 11.91 -12.46
N GLU A 118 20.15 10.88 -12.30
CA GLU A 118 19.79 9.67 -11.55
C GLU A 118 19.54 9.99 -10.08
N ARG A 119 20.37 10.84 -9.45
CA ARG A 119 20.13 11.30 -8.08
C ARG A 119 18.79 12.04 -7.94
N ALA A 120 18.46 12.91 -8.90
CA ALA A 120 17.18 13.61 -8.92
C ALA A 120 15.99 12.66 -9.10
N ASN A 121 16.14 11.64 -9.95
CA ASN A 121 15.12 10.61 -10.13
C ASN A 121 14.94 9.76 -8.86
N CYS A 122 16.03 9.34 -8.22
CA CYS A 122 15.97 8.64 -6.93
C CYS A 122 15.26 9.48 -5.87
N TRP A 123 15.62 10.75 -5.74
CA TRP A 123 14.94 11.66 -4.84
C TRP A 123 13.43 11.75 -5.12
N LEU A 124 13.02 11.83 -6.39
CA LEU A 124 11.61 11.84 -6.77
C LEU A 124 10.88 10.54 -6.38
N MET A 125 11.51 9.39 -6.59
CA MET A 125 10.92 8.07 -6.33
C MET A 125 10.89 7.73 -4.83
N GLU A 126 11.85 8.24 -4.05
CA GLU A 126 12.04 7.90 -2.63
C GLU A 126 11.48 8.94 -1.66
N THR A 127 10.90 10.05 -2.14
CA THR A 127 10.34 11.09 -1.27
C THR A 127 8.82 10.97 -1.18
N PRO A 128 8.26 10.47 -0.06
CA PRO A 128 6.84 10.65 0.26
C PRO A 128 6.57 12.16 0.36
N GLY A 129 5.68 12.71 -0.46
CA GLY A 129 5.43 14.15 -0.36
C GLY A 129 4.51 14.78 -1.39
N TYR A 130 4.16 16.04 -1.10
CA TYR A 130 3.24 16.86 -1.88
C TYR A 130 3.64 17.00 -3.36
N GLY A 131 4.94 17.05 -3.67
CA GLY A 131 5.44 17.15 -5.05
C GLY A 131 5.10 15.92 -5.89
N ALA A 132 5.31 14.72 -5.35
CA ALA A 132 4.94 13.48 -6.01
C ALA A 132 3.41 13.32 -6.08
N ALA A 133 2.69 13.68 -5.02
CA ALA A 133 1.22 13.68 -5.01
C ALA A 133 0.62 14.62 -6.08
N LEU A 134 1.19 15.82 -6.26
CA LEU A 134 0.78 16.75 -7.31
C LEU A 134 1.06 16.22 -8.72
N PHE A 135 2.21 15.58 -8.92
CA PHE A 135 2.58 14.97 -10.21
C PHE A 135 1.59 13.86 -10.61
N LEU A 136 1.18 13.02 -9.66
CA LEU A 136 0.16 11.99 -9.89
C LEU A 136 -1.22 12.60 -10.16
N ARG A 137 -1.62 13.62 -9.39
CA ARG A 137 -2.91 14.32 -9.58
C ARG A 137 -3.05 14.89 -10.99
N ASP A 138 -2.02 15.54 -11.51
CA ASP A 138 -2.04 16.16 -12.85
C ASP A 138 -2.09 15.13 -13.99
N ARG A 139 -1.67 13.88 -13.72
CA ARG A 139 -1.84 12.77 -14.67
C ARG A 139 -3.21 12.10 -14.58
N GLN A 140 -3.85 12.13 -13.41
CA GLN A 140 -5.18 11.53 -13.21
C GLN A 140 -6.32 12.41 -13.76
N THR A 141 -6.13 13.73 -13.85
CA THR A 141 -7.10 14.66 -14.45
C THR A 141 -7.28 14.53 -15.96
N ARG A 142 -6.45 13.73 -16.66
CA ARG A 142 -6.68 13.38 -18.07
C ARG A 142 -7.93 12.50 -18.30
N GLY A 143 -8.64 12.12 -17.24
CA GLY A 143 -9.83 11.27 -17.28
C GLY A 143 -11.16 11.95 -16.93
N THR A 144 -11.25 13.27 -16.80
CA THR A 144 -12.54 13.96 -16.57
C THR A 144 -13.38 14.02 -17.85
N LEU A 145 -13.76 12.86 -18.38
CA LEU A 145 -14.92 12.76 -19.25
C LEU A 145 -16.07 12.37 -18.32
N GLU A 146 -16.99 13.30 -18.08
CA GLU A 146 -18.32 12.95 -17.56
C GLU A 146 -18.85 11.79 -18.42
N PRO A 147 -19.26 10.66 -17.83
CA PRO A 147 -19.82 9.57 -18.59
C PRO A 147 -21.07 10.08 -19.32
N ASP A 148 -21.04 10.04 -20.65
CA ASP A 148 -22.17 10.40 -21.50
C ASP A 148 -23.39 9.55 -21.10
N PRO A 149 -24.46 10.16 -20.55
CA PRO A 149 -25.61 9.42 -20.02
C PRO A 149 -26.45 8.77 -21.14
N SER A 150 -26.18 9.09 -22.40
CA SER A 150 -26.82 8.45 -23.55
C SER A 150 -26.21 7.09 -23.93
N GLN A 151 -25.09 6.70 -23.29
CA GLN A 151 -24.39 5.47 -23.64
C GLN A 151 -24.54 4.36 -22.59
N PRO A 152 -24.64 3.10 -23.02
CA PRO A 152 -24.79 1.96 -22.11
C PRO A 152 -23.54 1.77 -21.25
N ALA A 153 -23.75 1.45 -19.98
CA ALA A 153 -22.67 1.17 -19.04
C ALA A 153 -21.92 -0.12 -19.41
N GLY A 154 -20.59 -0.09 -19.35
CA GLY A 154 -19.76 -1.30 -19.46
C GLY A 154 -19.14 -1.60 -20.83
N GLU A 155 -19.30 -0.71 -21.83
CA GLU A 155 -18.60 -0.87 -23.11
C GLU A 155 -17.12 -0.43 -23.00
N TYR A 156 -16.22 -1.35 -23.32
CA TYR A 156 -14.78 -1.07 -23.40
C TYR A 156 -14.49 -0.10 -24.53
N ARG A 157 -13.88 1.05 -24.22
CA ARG A 157 -13.40 2.00 -25.21
C ARG A 157 -11.91 1.76 -25.47
N GLN A 158 -11.52 1.53 -26.72
CA GLN A 158 -10.13 1.71 -27.11
C GLN A 158 -9.80 3.20 -26.97
N ARG A 159 -8.80 3.50 -26.14
CA ARG A 159 -8.18 4.82 -26.07
C ARG A 159 -7.20 4.98 -27.23
#